data_AF-A0A7C2HKN7-F1
#
_entry.id   AF-A0A7C2HKN7-F1
#
_cell.length_a   1.000
_cell.length_b   1.000
_cell.length_c   1.000
_cell.angle_alpha   90.00
_cell.angle_beta   90.00
_cell.angle_gamma   90.00
#
_symmetry.space_group_name_H-M   'P 1'
#
loop_
_entity.id
_entity.type
_entity.pdbx_description
1 polymer ?
#
loop_
_entity_poly.entity_id
_entity_poly.type
_entity_poly.pdbx_seq_one_letter_code
_entity_poly.pdbx_strand_id
1 'polypeptide(L)'
;MRFDDILDTIGNTPLVALPRMSPKPGVRLWGKLEGQNPTGSLKDRIAKAMIEAAEASGELTPDKVILEPTSGNTGIALALVARRKGYRLTVVIPDNASEERIRLLELFGAEIVLSPGEKGTNGSIEVARALARDPRYYMPFQYGNPANPRAHYEGTGAEILRDLPEVTHFVAGLGTGGTLTGVGRRLKEHDPTIQVIAAEPELGELVYGLRSLEEGFIPPVLDESVLDRKFLVGSSDALRATRELTEREGIFAGISSGAVLHAAQRVAAEIDRGEIVCLLADGGWKYLSTEAWSADLERAEKTVAETLWW
;
A
#
# COMPACT_ATOMS: atom_id res chain seq x y z
N MET A 1 5.93 -25.35 -3.13
CA MET A 1 7.15 -24.54 -2.88
C MET A 1 7.56 -24.74 -1.43
N ARG A 2 8.86 -24.67 -1.12
CA ARG A 2 9.40 -24.77 0.24
C ARG A 2 10.31 -23.56 0.46
N PHE A 3 10.20 -22.96 1.64
CA PHE A 3 10.95 -21.77 2.06
C PHE A 3 11.56 -22.01 3.45
N ASP A 4 12.68 -21.37 3.75
CA ASP A 4 13.38 -21.53 5.03
C ASP A 4 12.99 -20.44 6.04
N ASP A 5 12.59 -19.25 5.57
CA ASP A 5 12.00 -18.19 6.39
C ASP A 5 10.68 -17.67 5.80
N ILE A 6 9.80 -17.14 6.66
CA ILE A 6 8.57 -16.45 6.22
C ILE A 6 8.88 -15.20 5.39
N LEU A 7 10.01 -14.54 5.62
CA LEU A 7 10.47 -13.40 4.82
C LEU A 7 10.80 -13.79 3.37
N ASP A 8 11.04 -15.07 3.08
CA ASP A 8 11.31 -15.57 1.73
C ASP A 8 10.02 -15.81 0.93
N THR A 9 8.86 -15.79 1.61
CA THR A 9 7.55 -15.86 0.96
C THR A 9 6.99 -14.47 0.61
N ILE A 10 7.74 -13.40 0.87
CA ILE A 10 7.35 -12.03 0.48
C ILE A 10 7.45 -11.90 -1.04
N GLY A 11 6.38 -11.42 -1.66
CA GLY A 11 6.26 -11.28 -3.10
C GLY A 11 5.77 -12.55 -3.79
N ASN A 12 6.01 -12.64 -5.11
CA ASN A 12 5.45 -13.68 -5.98
C ASN A 12 3.93 -13.87 -5.78
N THR A 13 3.22 -12.76 -5.58
CA THR A 13 1.78 -12.76 -5.32
C THR A 13 1.02 -13.08 -6.61
N PRO A 14 -0.14 -13.74 -6.54
CA PRO A 14 -0.91 -14.07 -7.74
C PRO A 14 -1.41 -12.86 -8.51
N LEU A 15 -1.50 -13.02 -9.82
CA LEU A 15 -2.25 -12.16 -10.73
C LEU A 15 -3.51 -12.91 -11.16
N VAL A 16 -4.69 -12.34 -10.88
CA VAL A 16 -5.98 -13.03 -11.04
C VAL A 16 -6.90 -12.24 -11.95
N ALA A 17 -7.48 -12.91 -12.96
CA ALA A 17 -8.45 -12.26 -13.86
C ALA A 17 -9.73 -11.85 -13.12
N LEU A 18 -10.31 -10.71 -13.50
CA LEU A 18 -11.56 -10.16 -12.96
C LEU A 18 -12.63 -10.10 -14.08
N PRO A 19 -13.14 -11.26 -14.56
CA PRO A 19 -13.98 -11.32 -15.75
C PRO A 19 -15.35 -10.67 -15.58
N ARG A 20 -15.92 -10.65 -14.36
CA ARG A 20 -17.24 -10.06 -14.08
C ARG A 20 -17.16 -8.55 -13.85
N MET A 21 -15.96 -8.02 -13.63
CA MET A 21 -15.69 -6.58 -13.56
C MET A 21 -15.10 -6.00 -14.85
N SER A 22 -14.72 -6.85 -15.81
CA SER A 22 -14.21 -6.44 -17.12
C SER A 22 -15.36 -5.91 -18.00
N PRO A 23 -15.39 -4.62 -18.39
CA PRO A 23 -16.59 -4.00 -18.95
C PRO A 23 -16.84 -4.30 -20.43
N LYS A 24 -15.82 -4.74 -21.17
CA LYS A 24 -15.88 -4.99 -22.62
C LYS A 24 -15.16 -6.29 -22.98
N PRO A 25 -15.59 -7.03 -24.02
CA PRO A 25 -14.96 -8.29 -24.42
C PRO A 25 -13.46 -8.17 -24.77
N GLY A 26 -13.02 -7.02 -25.26
CA GLY A 26 -11.62 -6.78 -25.62
C GLY A 26 -10.73 -6.29 -24.47
N VAL A 27 -11.30 -5.99 -23.30
CA VAL A 27 -10.59 -5.37 -22.18
C VAL A 27 -10.65 -6.31 -20.98
N ARG A 28 -9.50 -6.73 -20.48
CA ARG A 28 -9.39 -7.62 -19.31
C ARG A 28 -8.78 -6.87 -18.14
N LEU A 29 -9.44 -6.98 -16.98
CA LEU A 29 -8.90 -6.52 -15.70
C LEU A 29 -8.23 -7.68 -14.95
N TRP A 30 -7.09 -7.40 -14.33
CA TRP A 30 -6.30 -8.35 -13.55
C TRP A 30 -5.99 -7.78 -12.16
N GLY A 31 -6.37 -8.48 -11.10
CA GLY A 31 -6.00 -8.12 -9.72
C GLY A 31 -4.63 -8.70 -9.34
N LYS A 32 -3.65 -7.84 -9.05
CA LYS A 32 -2.38 -8.23 -8.42
C LYS A 32 -2.57 -8.28 -6.90
N LEU A 33 -2.63 -9.49 -6.34
CA LEU A 33 -3.13 -9.75 -4.98
C LEU A 33 -2.08 -9.55 -3.89
N GLU A 34 -1.71 -8.30 -3.61
CA GLU A 34 -0.70 -7.99 -2.59
C GLU A 34 -1.16 -8.26 -1.14
N GLY A 35 -2.46 -8.47 -0.93
CA GLY A 35 -3.00 -9.02 0.31
C GLY A 35 -2.55 -10.45 0.64
N GLN A 36 -1.83 -11.14 -0.25
CA GLN A 36 -1.29 -12.48 -0.01
C GLN A 36 0.17 -12.51 0.49
N ASN A 37 0.77 -11.34 0.73
CA ASN A 37 2.04 -11.29 1.46
C ASN A 37 1.83 -11.69 2.94
N PRO A 38 2.89 -12.07 3.68
CA PRO A 38 2.82 -12.58 5.05
C PRO A 38 1.97 -11.78 6.05
N THR A 39 2.05 -10.45 6.05
CA THR A 39 1.23 -9.58 6.93
C THR A 39 -0.05 -9.08 6.25
N GLY A 40 -0.33 -9.59 5.06
CA GLY A 40 -1.53 -9.30 4.30
C GLY A 40 -1.51 -7.94 3.61
N SER A 41 -0.34 -7.43 3.21
CA SER A 41 -0.23 -6.23 2.37
C SER A 41 1.06 -6.12 1.57
N LEU A 42 1.07 -5.26 0.54
CA LEU A 42 2.28 -4.95 -0.25
C LEU A 42 3.44 -4.41 0.58
N LYS A 43 3.18 -3.91 1.80
CA LYS A 43 4.19 -3.22 2.61
C LYS A 43 5.30 -4.16 3.09
N ASP A 44 5.06 -5.47 3.09
CA ASP A 44 6.09 -6.48 3.35
C ASP A 44 7.28 -6.35 2.41
N ARG A 45 7.03 -6.03 1.13
CA ARG A 45 8.08 -5.82 0.13
C ARG A 45 9.01 -4.68 0.51
N ILE A 46 8.43 -3.53 0.84
CA ILE A 46 9.22 -2.32 1.12
C ILE A 46 9.88 -2.42 2.49
N ALA A 47 9.22 -3.02 3.48
CA ALA A 47 9.80 -3.24 4.80
C ALA A 47 11.05 -4.11 4.71
N LYS A 48 10.96 -5.26 4.03
CA LYS A 48 12.11 -6.14 3.79
C LYS A 48 13.22 -5.40 3.05
N ALA A 49 12.90 -4.75 1.93
CA ALA A 49 13.90 -4.08 1.10
C ALA A 49 14.60 -2.90 1.80
N MET A 50 13.87 -2.10 2.59
CA MET A 50 14.47 -0.98 3.33
C MET A 50 15.42 -1.49 4.43
N ILE A 51 15.02 -2.53 5.17
CA ILE A 51 15.86 -3.12 6.21
C ILE A 51 17.10 -3.78 5.62
N GLU A 52 16.97 -4.56 4.54
CA GLU A 52 18.11 -5.21 3.87
C GLU A 52 19.06 -4.18 3.24
N ALA A 53 18.53 -3.08 2.70
CA ALA A 53 19.36 -1.98 2.22
C ALA A 53 20.16 -1.32 3.35
N ALA A 54 19.54 -1.12 4.52
CA ALA A 54 20.18 -0.52 5.69
C ALA A 54 21.22 -1.44 6.34
N GLU A 55 20.97 -2.75 6.34
CA GLU A 55 21.95 -3.76 6.72
C GLU A 55 23.17 -3.70 5.80
N ALA A 56 22.95 -3.68 4.48
CA ALA A 56 24.01 -3.67 3.49
C ALA A 56 24.84 -2.37 3.50
N SER A 57 24.22 -1.22 3.79
CA SER A 57 24.92 0.06 3.91
C SER A 57 25.66 0.24 5.25
N GLY A 58 25.32 -0.58 6.26
CA GLY A 58 25.83 -0.44 7.63
C GLY A 58 25.12 0.65 8.45
N GLU A 59 24.06 1.28 7.92
CA GLU A 59 23.26 2.25 8.66
C GLU A 59 22.41 1.60 9.77
N LEU A 60 22.03 0.34 9.58
CA LEU A 60 21.33 -0.48 10.57
C LEU A 60 22.27 -1.57 11.10
N THR A 61 22.64 -1.44 12.37
CA THR A 61 23.50 -2.36 13.11
C THR A 61 22.68 -3.09 14.20
N PRO A 62 23.14 -4.23 14.74
CA PRO A 62 22.39 -4.98 15.75
C PRO A 62 22.05 -4.22 17.04
N ASP A 63 22.80 -3.17 17.37
CA ASP A 63 22.58 -2.31 18.55
C ASP A 63 21.51 -1.23 18.32
N LYS A 64 21.19 -0.92 17.06
CA LYS A 64 20.20 0.10 16.71
C LYS A 64 18.76 -0.39 16.88
N VAL A 65 17.86 0.57 17.02
CA VAL A 65 16.41 0.38 17.12
C VAL A 65 15.76 0.96 15.88
N ILE A 66 14.94 0.19 15.17
CA ILE A 66 14.14 0.71 14.06
C ILE A 66 13.06 1.62 14.64
N LEU A 67 12.89 2.81 14.07
CA LEU A 67 11.89 3.78 14.48
C LEU A 67 11.05 4.17 13.27
N GLU A 68 9.72 4.01 13.33
CA GLU A 68 8.84 4.43 12.23
C GLU A 68 7.57 5.11 12.76
N PRO A 69 7.26 6.34 12.32
CA PRO A 69 5.96 6.97 12.60
C PRO A 69 4.89 6.42 11.66
N THR A 70 4.20 5.36 12.08
CA THR A 70 3.14 4.75 11.27
C THR A 70 2.17 3.94 12.12
N SER A 71 0.89 4.03 11.80
CA SER A 71 -0.14 3.17 12.37
C SER A 71 -0.60 2.06 11.41
N GLY A 72 -0.10 2.09 10.17
CA GLY A 72 -0.65 1.31 9.07
C GLY A 72 0.15 0.05 8.73
N ASN A 73 -0.11 -0.44 7.52
CA ASN A 73 0.51 -1.64 6.96
C ASN A 73 2.05 -1.65 7.03
N THR A 74 2.72 -0.49 6.94
CA THR A 74 4.19 -0.42 7.01
C THR A 74 4.71 -0.77 8.40
N GLY A 75 4.02 -0.36 9.47
CA GLY A 75 4.42 -0.69 10.84
C GLY A 75 4.33 -2.19 11.11
N ILE A 76 3.22 -2.80 10.67
CA ILE A 76 3.00 -4.25 10.80
C ILE A 76 4.06 -5.03 10.01
N ALA A 77 4.34 -4.62 8.78
CA ALA A 77 5.37 -5.24 7.94
C ALA A 77 6.78 -5.11 8.55
N LEU A 78 7.13 -3.92 9.05
CA LEU A 78 8.40 -3.70 9.76
C LEU A 78 8.48 -4.52 11.04
N ALA A 79 7.37 -4.70 11.76
CA ALA A 79 7.35 -5.50 12.99
C ALA A 79 7.67 -6.97 12.71
N LEU A 80 7.09 -7.55 11.66
CA LEU A 80 7.47 -8.90 11.20
C LEU A 80 8.95 -8.98 10.83
N VAL A 81 9.43 -8.07 9.97
CA VAL A 81 10.81 -8.08 9.46
C VAL A 81 11.82 -7.88 10.60
N ALA A 82 11.59 -6.90 11.47
CA ALA A 82 12.43 -6.62 12.64
C ALA A 82 12.50 -7.84 13.55
N ARG A 83 11.35 -8.46 13.87
CA ARG A 83 11.29 -9.63 14.75
C ARG A 83 12.03 -10.83 14.18
N ARG A 84 11.93 -11.07 12.87
CA ARG A 84 12.63 -12.18 12.19
C ARG A 84 14.14 -11.94 12.07
N LYS A 85 14.57 -10.69 11.90
CA LYS A 85 16.00 -10.31 11.80
C LYS A 85 16.66 -9.97 13.14
N GLY A 86 15.92 -9.97 14.24
CA GLY A 86 16.46 -9.74 15.59
C GLY A 86 16.60 -8.26 15.98
N TYR A 87 15.94 -7.35 15.27
CA TYR A 87 15.92 -5.93 15.61
C TYR A 87 14.79 -5.59 16.58
N ARG A 88 15.02 -4.57 17.41
CA ARG A 88 13.95 -3.87 18.13
C ARG A 88 13.27 -2.89 17.18
N LEU A 89 11.96 -2.76 17.31
CA LEU A 89 11.15 -1.79 16.59
C LEU A 89 10.39 -0.92 17.59
N THR A 90 10.50 0.39 17.43
CA THR A 90 9.64 1.37 18.08
C THR A 90 8.72 1.98 17.02
N VAL A 91 7.41 1.94 17.27
CA VAL A 91 6.40 2.54 16.41
C VAL A 91 5.79 3.74 17.12
N VAL A 92 5.78 4.88 16.44
CA VAL A 92 5.07 6.07 16.91
C VAL A 92 3.69 6.11 16.28
N ILE A 93 2.65 6.07 17.11
CA ILE A 93 1.25 5.95 16.69
C ILE A 93 0.37 6.97 17.44
N PRO A 94 -0.66 7.57 16.82
CA PRO A 94 -1.64 8.38 17.52
C PRO A 94 -2.37 7.60 18.61
N ASP A 95 -2.68 8.23 19.75
CA ASP A 95 -3.39 7.59 20.87
C ASP A 95 -4.88 7.28 20.59
N ASN A 96 -5.43 7.84 19.53
CA ASN A 96 -6.75 7.55 18.99
C ASN A 96 -6.73 6.43 17.94
N ALA A 97 -5.65 5.64 17.84
CA ALA A 97 -5.57 4.51 16.94
C ALA A 97 -6.32 3.27 17.37
N SER A 98 -6.74 2.50 16.36
CA SER A 98 -7.60 1.34 16.56
C SER A 98 -6.88 0.31 17.43
N GLU A 99 -7.61 -0.25 18.38
CA GLU A 99 -7.05 -1.19 19.35
C GLU A 99 -6.48 -2.43 18.64
N GLU A 100 -7.09 -2.87 17.55
CA GLU A 100 -6.63 -4.01 16.77
C GLU A 100 -5.24 -3.80 16.17
N ARG A 101 -4.92 -2.57 15.75
CA ARG A 101 -3.61 -2.24 15.19
C ARG A 101 -2.52 -2.19 16.25
N ILE A 102 -2.82 -1.56 17.39
CA ILE A 102 -1.90 -1.53 18.54
C ILE A 102 -1.59 -2.98 18.97
N ARG A 103 -2.63 -3.79 19.18
CA ARG A 103 -2.48 -5.20 19.55
C ARG A 103 -1.69 -6.01 18.52
N LEU A 104 -1.88 -5.77 17.22
CA LEU A 104 -1.14 -6.48 16.18
C LEU A 104 0.34 -6.10 16.17
N LEU A 105 0.68 -4.82 16.36
CA LEU A 105 2.07 -4.36 16.48
C LEU A 105 2.74 -4.95 17.73
N GLU A 106 2.06 -4.92 18.88
CA GLU A 106 2.54 -5.53 20.13
C GLU A 106 2.74 -7.04 19.99
N LEU A 107 1.86 -7.75 19.29
CA LEU A 107 1.98 -9.19 19.02
C LEU A 107 3.27 -9.52 18.25
N PHE A 108 3.66 -8.67 17.31
CA PHE A 108 4.95 -8.79 16.61
C PHE A 108 6.14 -8.27 17.42
N GLY A 109 5.91 -7.75 18.64
CA GLY A 109 6.94 -7.31 19.57
C GLY A 109 7.42 -5.88 19.33
N ALA A 110 6.62 -5.03 18.69
CA ALA A 110 6.92 -3.62 18.57
C ALA A 110 6.69 -2.89 19.90
N GLU A 111 7.60 -1.98 20.24
CA GLU A 111 7.42 -1.01 21.32
C GLU A 111 6.58 0.17 20.81
N ILE A 112 5.55 0.56 21.55
CA ILE A 112 4.63 1.62 21.14
C ILE A 112 4.96 2.93 21.86
N VAL A 113 5.09 4.00 21.08
CA VAL A 113 5.15 5.38 21.59
C VAL A 113 3.91 6.11 21.09
N LEU A 114 3.11 6.62 22.01
CA LEU A 114 1.90 7.35 21.69
C LEU A 114 2.22 8.82 21.36
N SER A 115 1.56 9.34 20.33
CA SER A 115 1.52 10.78 19.99
C SER A 115 0.10 11.33 20.14
N PRO A 116 -0.09 12.65 20.36
CA PRO A 116 -1.42 13.23 20.51
C PRO A 116 -2.32 12.99 19.29
N GLY A 117 -3.50 12.39 19.52
CA GLY A 117 -4.43 11.97 18.48
C GLY A 117 -4.96 13.09 17.60
N GLU A 118 -5.15 14.29 18.15
CA GLU A 118 -5.63 15.47 17.43
C GLU A 118 -4.68 15.97 16.33
N LYS A 119 -3.40 15.58 16.40
CA LYS A 119 -2.40 15.88 15.37
C LYS A 119 -2.26 14.78 14.32
N GLY A 120 -2.96 13.66 14.49
CA GLY A 120 -2.90 12.49 13.60
C GLY A 120 -1.48 12.06 13.26
N THR A 121 -1.27 11.59 12.02
CA THR A 121 0.04 11.12 11.56
C THR A 121 1.12 12.21 11.59
N ASN A 122 0.76 13.49 11.39
CA ASN A 122 1.72 14.59 11.44
C ASN A 122 2.33 14.72 12.84
N GLY A 123 1.52 14.53 13.89
CA GLY A 123 1.99 14.47 15.28
C GLY A 123 2.94 13.29 15.52
N SER A 124 2.64 12.11 14.97
CA SER A 124 3.53 10.95 15.07
C SER A 124 4.88 11.19 14.39
N ILE A 125 4.89 11.88 13.24
CA ILE A 125 6.12 12.28 12.54
C ILE A 125 6.95 13.25 13.38
N GLU A 126 6.33 14.25 14.02
CA GLU A 126 7.01 15.18 14.92
C GLU A 126 7.71 14.45 16.07
N VAL A 127 6.99 13.55 16.75
CA VAL A 127 7.53 12.75 17.87
C VAL A 127 8.65 11.82 17.40
N ALA A 128 8.47 11.11 16.27
CA ALA A 128 9.51 10.26 15.72
C ALA A 128 10.77 11.04 15.33
N ARG A 129 10.63 12.24 14.74
CA ARG A 129 11.78 13.10 14.43
C ARG A 129 12.52 13.56 15.68
N ALA A 130 11.81 13.81 16.78
CA ALA A 130 12.44 14.15 18.06
C ALA A 130 13.22 12.95 18.63
N LEU A 131 12.65 11.74 18.59
CA LEU A 131 13.31 10.51 19.01
C LEU A 131 14.52 10.17 18.14
N ALA A 132 14.42 10.35 16.83
CA ALA A 132 15.47 10.07 15.85
C ALA A 132 16.73 10.96 16.01
N ARG A 133 16.70 11.98 16.89
CA ARG A 133 17.90 12.73 17.28
C ARG A 133 18.86 11.89 18.14
N ASP A 134 18.35 10.85 18.80
CA ASP A 134 19.18 9.86 19.47
C ASP A 134 19.77 8.90 18.41
N PRO A 135 21.10 8.81 18.28
CA PRO A 135 21.76 8.00 17.25
C PRO A 135 21.51 6.49 17.39
N ARG A 136 20.92 6.03 18.51
CA ARG A 136 20.50 4.63 18.66
C ARG A 136 19.39 4.25 17.69
N TYR A 137 18.62 5.22 17.20
CA TYR A 137 17.53 4.94 16.28
C TYR A 137 18.00 4.93 14.82
N TYR A 138 17.36 4.07 14.04
CA TYR A 138 17.39 4.09 12.58
C TYR A 138 15.96 4.28 12.08
N MET A 139 15.71 5.32 11.31
CA MET A 139 14.39 5.60 10.74
C MET A 139 14.41 5.30 9.24
N PRO A 140 13.77 4.22 8.76
CA PRO A 140 13.79 3.84 7.35
C PRO A 140 13.24 4.93 6.43
N PHE A 141 12.24 5.70 6.89
CA PHE A 141 11.61 6.80 6.16
C PHE A 141 11.04 6.39 4.78
N GLN A 142 9.95 5.62 4.79
CA GLN A 142 9.34 5.03 3.60
C GLN A 142 9.03 6.00 2.44
N TYR A 143 8.81 7.29 2.73
CA TYR A 143 8.50 8.32 1.72
C TYR A 143 9.72 8.80 0.94
N GLY A 144 10.93 8.63 1.49
CA GLY A 144 12.19 9.08 0.88
C GLY A 144 13.19 7.97 0.58
N ASN A 145 12.95 6.75 1.06
CA ASN A 145 13.90 5.65 0.93
C ASN A 145 13.89 5.03 -0.48
N PRO A 146 15.01 5.06 -1.24
CA PRO A 146 15.06 4.51 -2.60
C PRO A 146 14.84 2.99 -2.66
N ALA A 147 15.00 2.27 -1.55
CA ALA A 147 14.69 0.84 -1.48
C ALA A 147 13.19 0.55 -1.62
N ASN A 148 12.31 1.52 -1.31
CA ASN A 148 10.86 1.39 -1.52
C ASN A 148 10.50 1.23 -3.02
N PRO A 149 10.76 2.20 -3.91
CA PRO A 149 10.49 2.01 -5.33
C PRO A 149 11.33 0.86 -5.94
N ARG A 150 12.55 0.61 -5.46
CA ARG A 150 13.36 -0.53 -5.92
C ARG A 150 12.67 -1.88 -5.67
N ALA A 151 12.06 -2.08 -4.50
CA ALA A 151 11.33 -3.31 -4.18
C ALA A 151 10.19 -3.60 -5.19
N HIS A 152 9.56 -2.54 -5.69
CA HIS A 152 8.51 -2.65 -6.70
C HIS A 152 9.06 -2.81 -8.12
N TYR A 153 10.19 -2.18 -8.43
CA TYR A 153 10.87 -2.36 -9.72
C TYR A 153 11.37 -3.80 -9.91
N GLU A 154 12.11 -4.32 -8.92
CA GLU A 154 12.74 -5.65 -8.96
C GLU A 154 11.76 -6.77 -8.64
N GLY A 155 10.72 -6.48 -7.85
CA GLY A 155 9.70 -7.44 -7.44
C GLY A 155 8.40 -7.26 -8.22
N THR A 156 7.53 -6.37 -7.76
CA THR A 156 6.14 -6.24 -8.27
C THR A 156 6.05 -6.10 -9.80
N GLY A 157 6.83 -5.19 -10.39
CA GLY A 157 6.85 -4.96 -11.83
C GLY A 157 7.45 -6.13 -12.63
N ALA A 158 8.51 -6.73 -12.12
CA ALA A 158 9.11 -7.92 -12.73
C ALA A 158 8.16 -9.13 -12.71
N GLU A 159 7.43 -9.32 -11.61
CA GLU A 159 6.40 -10.36 -11.50
C GLU A 159 5.25 -10.12 -12.48
N ILE A 160 4.77 -8.86 -12.62
CA ILE A 160 3.73 -8.53 -13.60
C ILE A 160 4.18 -8.85 -15.01
N LEU A 161 5.39 -8.44 -15.42
CA LEU A 161 5.91 -8.74 -16.77
C LEU A 161 6.13 -10.23 -17.02
N ARG A 162 6.51 -10.98 -15.99
CA ARG A 162 6.64 -12.44 -16.06
C ARG A 162 5.27 -13.09 -16.30
N ASP A 163 4.26 -12.64 -15.57
CA ASP A 163 2.94 -13.29 -15.53
C ASP A 163 1.97 -12.78 -16.63
N LEU A 164 2.19 -11.55 -17.13
CA LEU A 164 1.39 -10.88 -18.15
C LEU A 164 2.26 -9.95 -19.02
N PRO A 165 3.11 -10.49 -19.91
CA PRO A 165 4.01 -9.70 -20.75
C PRO A 165 3.27 -8.76 -21.73
N GLU A 166 2.01 -9.05 -22.05
CA GLU A 166 1.14 -8.23 -22.90
C GLU A 166 0.40 -7.10 -22.15
N VAL A 167 0.76 -6.80 -20.90
CA VAL A 167 0.15 -5.72 -20.09
C VAL A 167 0.16 -4.40 -20.86
N THR A 168 -0.97 -3.69 -20.86
CA THR A 168 -1.08 -2.38 -21.52
C THR A 168 -1.29 -1.23 -20.54
N HIS A 169 -1.87 -1.51 -19.38
CA HIS A 169 -2.11 -0.51 -18.35
C HIS A 169 -1.81 -1.06 -16.96
N PHE A 170 -1.27 -0.21 -16.09
CA PHE A 170 -1.07 -0.49 -14.68
C PHE A 170 -1.73 0.60 -13.84
N VAL A 171 -2.60 0.19 -12.92
CA VAL A 171 -3.34 1.08 -12.03
C VAL A 171 -2.98 0.75 -10.59
N ALA A 172 -2.56 1.77 -9.83
CA ALA A 172 -2.24 1.63 -8.41
C ALA A 172 -2.62 2.87 -7.62
N GLY A 173 -2.87 2.67 -6.33
CA GLY A 173 -3.18 3.75 -5.41
C GLY A 173 -1.96 4.62 -5.10
N LEU A 174 -2.17 5.92 -4.96
CA LEU A 174 -1.14 6.87 -4.59
C LEU A 174 -1.03 6.99 -3.07
N GLY A 175 0.06 6.46 -2.50
CA GLY A 175 0.39 6.59 -1.07
C GLY A 175 1.79 7.17 -0.87
N THR A 176 2.80 6.30 -0.73
CA THR A 176 4.21 6.75 -0.73
C THR A 176 4.74 7.08 -2.12
N GLY A 177 4.06 6.67 -3.18
CA GLY A 177 4.52 6.79 -4.57
C GLY A 177 5.49 5.71 -5.04
N GLY A 178 6.00 4.88 -4.11
CA GLY A 178 6.98 3.84 -4.43
C GLY A 178 6.46 2.76 -5.40
N THR A 179 5.20 2.33 -5.25
CA THR A 179 4.61 1.34 -6.16
C THR A 179 4.51 1.85 -7.59
N LEU A 180 3.90 3.04 -7.76
CA LEU A 180 3.74 3.67 -9.08
C LEU A 180 5.10 3.91 -9.74
N THR A 181 6.07 4.42 -8.97
CA THR A 181 7.42 4.69 -9.47
C THR A 181 8.16 3.42 -9.87
N GLY A 182 8.24 2.44 -8.97
CA GLY A 182 8.99 1.22 -9.21
C GLY A 182 8.41 0.37 -10.32
N VAL A 183 7.09 0.09 -10.26
CA VAL A 183 6.41 -0.66 -11.31
C VAL A 183 6.41 0.13 -12.62
N GLY A 184 6.10 1.43 -12.57
CA GLY A 184 6.03 2.26 -13.77
C GLY A 184 7.35 2.32 -14.53
N ARG A 185 8.48 2.49 -13.84
CA ARG A 185 9.82 2.40 -14.46
C ARG A 185 10.04 1.04 -15.10
N ARG A 186 9.74 -0.04 -14.37
CA ARG A 186 9.97 -1.41 -14.87
C ARG A 186 9.14 -1.73 -16.12
N LEU A 187 7.88 -1.30 -16.13
CA LEU A 187 6.98 -1.50 -17.26
C LEU A 187 7.36 -0.62 -18.46
N LYS A 188 7.66 0.67 -18.25
CA LYS A 188 8.03 1.58 -19.35
C LYS A 188 9.39 1.26 -19.97
N GLU A 189 10.30 0.64 -19.22
CA GLU A 189 11.53 0.07 -19.79
C GLU A 189 11.27 -1.15 -20.69
N HIS A 190 10.22 -1.93 -20.39
CA HIS A 190 9.81 -3.06 -21.22
C HIS A 190 9.07 -2.59 -22.49
N ASP A 191 8.08 -1.73 -22.31
CA ASP A 191 7.36 -1.06 -23.39
C ASP A 191 6.95 0.36 -22.95
N PRO A 192 7.51 1.41 -23.55
CA PRO A 192 7.23 2.79 -23.15
C PRO A 192 5.79 3.23 -23.43
N THR A 193 5.02 2.45 -24.22
CA THR A 193 3.61 2.74 -24.51
C THR A 193 2.67 2.33 -23.37
N ILE A 194 3.13 1.48 -22.43
CA ILE A 194 2.35 1.07 -21.26
C ILE A 194 1.95 2.29 -20.44
N GLN A 195 0.66 2.37 -20.11
CA GLN A 195 0.08 3.46 -19.36
C GLN A 195 0.10 3.17 -17.86
N VAL A 196 0.67 4.08 -17.07
CA VAL A 196 0.71 4.02 -15.61
C VAL A 196 -0.24 5.06 -15.05
N ILE A 197 -1.22 4.60 -14.28
CA ILE A 197 -2.35 5.40 -13.82
C ILE A 197 -2.39 5.39 -12.30
N ALA A 198 -2.42 6.57 -11.69
CA ALA A 198 -2.61 6.71 -10.25
C ALA A 198 -4.10 6.84 -9.90
N ALA A 199 -4.54 6.09 -8.88
CA ALA A 199 -5.79 6.37 -8.17
C ALA A 199 -5.45 7.20 -6.92
N GLU A 200 -5.90 8.44 -6.90
CA GLU A 200 -5.65 9.42 -5.86
C GLU A 200 -6.99 9.80 -5.19
N PRO A 201 -7.07 9.92 -3.86
CA PRO A 201 -8.28 10.40 -3.21
C PRO A 201 -8.54 11.87 -3.59
N GLU A 202 -9.81 12.26 -3.69
CA GLU A 202 -10.18 13.68 -3.79
C GLU A 202 -9.70 14.46 -2.55
N LEU A 203 -9.45 15.77 -2.70
CA LEU A 203 -8.99 16.59 -1.59
C LEU A 203 -10.03 16.60 -0.45
N GLY A 204 -9.60 16.20 0.75
CA GLY A 204 -10.46 16.10 1.92
C GLY A 204 -11.19 14.76 2.06
N GLU A 205 -11.11 13.88 1.06
CA GLU A 205 -11.63 12.51 1.15
C GLU A 205 -10.63 11.57 1.83
N LEU A 206 -11.16 10.63 2.61
CA LEU A 206 -10.39 9.71 3.44
C LEU A 206 -10.37 8.30 2.85
N VAL A 207 -9.51 8.07 1.86
CA VAL A 207 -9.26 6.70 1.35
C VAL A 207 -8.05 6.09 2.03
N TYR A 208 -8.29 5.10 2.90
CA TYR A 208 -7.23 4.53 3.74
C TYR A 208 -6.06 3.97 2.93
N GLY A 209 -4.85 4.38 3.31
CA GLY A 209 -3.60 3.96 2.67
C GLY A 209 -3.22 4.80 1.43
N LEU A 210 -4.09 5.73 1.01
CA LEU A 210 -3.83 6.69 -0.05
C LEU A 210 -3.63 8.10 0.53
N ARG A 211 -3.06 9.00 -0.29
CA ARG A 211 -2.84 10.41 0.02
C ARG A 211 -3.11 11.25 -1.21
N SER A 212 -3.66 12.45 -1.01
CA SER A 212 -3.70 13.46 -2.06
C SER A 212 -2.43 14.29 -2.05
N LEU A 213 -1.86 14.57 -3.23
CA LEU A 213 -0.72 15.47 -3.39
C LEU A 213 -1.09 16.92 -3.08
N GLU A 214 -2.38 17.26 -3.19
CA GLU A 214 -2.90 18.61 -2.90
C GLU A 214 -2.89 18.95 -1.39
N GLU A 215 -2.63 17.97 -0.51
CA GLU A 215 -2.38 18.19 0.92
C GLU A 215 -1.02 18.90 1.19
N GLY A 216 -0.23 19.16 0.15
CA GLY A 216 1.01 19.94 0.24
C GLY A 216 2.26 19.12 0.56
N PHE A 217 2.18 17.78 0.49
CA PHE A 217 3.33 16.89 0.65
C PHE A 217 3.42 15.88 -0.50
N ILE A 218 4.37 16.10 -1.40
CA ILE A 218 4.71 15.16 -2.47
C ILE A 218 5.83 14.24 -1.95
N PRO A 219 5.59 12.91 -1.85
CA PRO A 219 6.62 11.97 -1.38
C PRO A 219 7.88 12.01 -2.26
N PRO A 220 9.10 12.15 -1.69
CA PRO A 220 10.33 12.22 -2.49
C PRO A 220 10.61 11.01 -3.40
N VAL A 221 10.08 9.82 -3.08
CA VAL A 221 10.22 8.63 -3.95
C VAL A 221 9.24 8.59 -5.11
N LEU A 222 8.26 9.49 -5.18
CA LEU A 222 7.34 9.57 -6.32
C LEU A 222 8.04 10.21 -7.51
N ASP A 223 8.17 9.46 -8.59
CA ASP A 223 8.57 9.96 -9.90
C ASP A 223 7.32 10.26 -10.74
N GLU A 224 6.89 11.52 -10.79
CA GLU A 224 5.69 11.87 -11.56
C GLU A 224 5.86 11.67 -13.07
N SER A 225 7.10 11.59 -13.58
CA SER A 225 7.35 11.41 -15.01
C SER A 225 6.94 10.03 -15.53
N VAL A 226 6.77 9.05 -14.63
CA VAL A 226 6.25 7.73 -15.04
C VAL A 226 4.73 7.70 -15.13
N LEU A 227 4.02 8.70 -14.61
CA LEU A 227 2.55 8.72 -14.60
C LEU A 227 2.02 9.29 -15.91
N ASP A 228 1.14 8.55 -16.57
CA ASP A 228 0.43 9.05 -17.76
C ASP A 228 -0.86 9.77 -17.34
N ARG A 229 -1.53 9.29 -16.27
CA ARG A 229 -2.80 9.83 -15.78
C ARG A 229 -2.93 9.72 -14.26
N LYS A 230 -3.72 10.62 -13.69
CA LYS A 230 -4.19 10.57 -12.30
C LYS A 230 -5.72 10.65 -12.31
N PHE A 231 -6.38 9.78 -11.55
CA PHE A 231 -7.82 9.83 -11.32
C PHE A 231 -8.08 10.15 -9.86
N LEU A 232 -8.89 11.18 -9.64
CA LEU A 232 -9.43 11.48 -8.33
C LEU A 232 -10.61 10.54 -8.05
N VAL A 233 -10.66 9.97 -6.85
CA VAL A 233 -11.67 9.00 -6.43
C VAL A 233 -12.20 9.37 -5.04
N GLY A 234 -13.51 9.52 -4.92
CA GLY A 234 -14.18 9.73 -3.64
C GLY A 234 -14.30 8.45 -2.81
N SER A 235 -14.47 8.57 -1.50
CA SER A 235 -14.55 7.42 -0.58
C SER A 235 -15.75 6.52 -0.86
N SER A 236 -16.88 7.09 -1.30
CA SER A 236 -18.09 6.33 -1.66
C SER A 236 -17.86 5.43 -2.89
N ASP A 237 -17.20 5.95 -3.93
CA ASP A 237 -16.87 5.17 -5.13
C ASP A 237 -15.88 4.05 -4.81
N ALA A 238 -14.86 4.34 -4.00
CA ALA A 238 -13.90 3.34 -3.53
C ALA A 238 -14.59 2.23 -2.72
N LEU A 239 -15.51 2.59 -1.82
CA LEU A 239 -16.26 1.65 -1.02
C LEU A 239 -17.14 0.73 -1.89
N ARG A 240 -17.91 1.31 -2.81
CA ARG A 240 -18.78 0.56 -3.73
C ARG A 240 -17.99 -0.43 -4.57
N ALA A 241 -16.90 0.00 -5.18
CA ALA A 241 -16.03 -0.87 -5.98
C ALA A 241 -15.40 -2.00 -5.14
N THR A 242 -15.03 -1.73 -3.88
CA THR A 242 -14.52 -2.75 -2.95
C THR A 242 -15.56 -3.83 -2.64
N ARG A 243 -16.82 -3.41 -2.43
CA ARG A 243 -17.94 -4.35 -2.19
C ARG A 243 -18.24 -5.17 -3.44
N GLU A 244 -18.30 -4.54 -4.61
CA GLU A 244 -18.50 -5.23 -5.89
C GLU A 244 -17.41 -6.27 -6.18
N LEU A 245 -16.14 -5.96 -5.88
CA LEU A 245 -15.04 -6.91 -6.01
C LEU A 245 -15.28 -8.17 -5.16
N THR A 246 -15.76 -7.99 -3.93
CA THR A 246 -16.06 -9.11 -3.03
C THR A 246 -17.27 -9.91 -3.54
N GLU A 247 -18.34 -9.23 -3.92
CA GLU A 247 -19.60 -9.87 -4.32
C GLU A 247 -19.53 -10.56 -5.67
N ARG A 248 -18.82 -9.96 -6.65
CA ARG A 248 -18.74 -10.47 -8.01
C ARG A 248 -17.59 -11.45 -8.18
N GLU A 249 -16.39 -11.11 -7.67
CA GLU A 249 -15.18 -11.91 -7.93
C GLU A 249 -14.74 -12.76 -6.73
N GLY A 250 -15.35 -12.58 -5.55
CA GLY A 250 -14.97 -13.32 -4.35
C GLY A 250 -13.64 -12.88 -3.75
N ILE A 251 -13.09 -11.74 -4.16
CA ILE A 251 -11.82 -11.22 -3.65
C ILE A 251 -12.09 -10.21 -2.55
N PHE A 252 -11.68 -10.55 -1.32
CA PHE A 252 -11.86 -9.70 -0.16
C PHE A 252 -10.65 -8.78 0.07
N ALA A 253 -10.69 -7.58 -0.50
CA ALA A 253 -9.60 -6.59 -0.47
C ALA A 253 -9.93 -5.35 0.39
N GLY A 254 -8.91 -4.55 0.71
CA GLY A 254 -9.07 -3.28 1.42
C GLY A 254 -9.61 -2.14 0.56
N ILE A 255 -10.06 -1.06 1.19
CA ILE A 255 -10.80 0.07 0.57
C ILE A 255 -10.00 0.76 -0.56
N SER A 256 -8.68 0.91 -0.39
CA SER A 256 -7.82 1.47 -1.45
C SER A 256 -7.85 0.66 -2.76
N SER A 257 -8.13 -0.65 -2.68
CA SER A 257 -8.26 -1.51 -3.84
C SER A 257 -9.52 -1.16 -4.65
N GLY A 258 -10.59 -0.72 -4.00
CA GLY A 258 -11.77 -0.20 -4.68
C GLY A 258 -11.50 1.11 -5.42
N ALA A 259 -10.69 2.01 -4.87
CA ALA A 259 -10.28 3.22 -5.59
C ALA A 259 -9.49 2.89 -6.86
N VAL A 260 -8.56 1.93 -6.76
CA VAL A 260 -7.81 1.40 -7.92
C VAL A 260 -8.75 0.78 -8.95
N LEU A 261 -9.72 -0.03 -8.53
CA LEU A 261 -10.68 -0.66 -9.43
C LEU A 261 -11.59 0.36 -10.11
N HIS A 262 -12.07 1.35 -9.37
CA HIS A 262 -12.89 2.41 -9.93
C HIS A 262 -12.14 3.17 -11.03
N ALA A 263 -10.88 3.56 -10.78
CA ALA A 263 -10.03 4.18 -11.79
C ALA A 263 -9.79 3.24 -13.00
N ALA A 264 -9.52 1.96 -12.76
CA ALA A 264 -9.32 0.97 -13.82
C ALA A 264 -10.57 0.76 -14.68
N GLN A 265 -11.76 0.73 -14.08
CA GLN A 265 -13.03 0.62 -14.80
C GLN A 265 -13.31 1.84 -15.68
N ARG A 266 -12.95 3.05 -15.22
CA ARG A 266 -13.04 4.27 -16.04
C ARG A 266 -12.14 4.19 -17.27
N VAL A 267 -10.89 3.76 -17.09
CA VAL A 267 -9.94 3.55 -18.21
C VAL A 267 -10.46 2.46 -19.16
N ALA A 268 -10.94 1.35 -18.61
CA ALA A 268 -11.49 0.25 -19.40
C ALA A 268 -12.72 0.65 -20.23
N ALA A 269 -13.51 1.62 -19.77
CA ALA A 269 -14.64 2.16 -20.52
C ALA A 269 -14.22 3.00 -21.75
N GLU A 270 -13.03 3.60 -21.71
CA GLU A 270 -12.51 4.51 -22.75
C GLU A 270 -11.78 3.78 -23.89
N ILE A 271 -11.37 2.52 -23.70
CA ILE A 271 -10.58 1.75 -24.67
C ILE A 271 -11.37 0.57 -25.25
N ASP A 272 -10.97 0.09 -26.44
CA ASP A 272 -11.59 -1.08 -27.08
C ASP A 272 -10.85 -2.39 -26.78
N ARG A 273 -9.55 -2.32 -26.51
CA ARG A 273 -8.69 -3.47 -26.19
C ARG A 273 -7.65 -3.12 -25.14
N GLY A 274 -7.38 -4.04 -24.21
CA GLY A 274 -6.29 -3.86 -23.25
C GLY A 274 -6.24 -4.90 -22.14
N GLU A 275 -5.07 -4.99 -21.51
CA GLU A 275 -4.75 -5.85 -20.37
C GLU A 275 -4.36 -4.94 -19.20
N ILE A 276 -5.30 -4.74 -18.28
CA ILE A 276 -5.19 -3.73 -17.22
C ILE A 276 -4.91 -4.41 -15.88
N VAL A 277 -3.73 -4.16 -15.32
CA VAL A 277 -3.37 -4.65 -13.98
C VAL A 277 -3.82 -3.64 -12.92
N CYS A 278 -4.62 -4.11 -11.97
CA CYS A 278 -5.10 -3.42 -10.79
C CYS A 278 -4.33 -3.91 -9.56
N LEU A 279 -3.56 -3.05 -8.91
CA LEU A 279 -2.84 -3.41 -7.69
C LEU A 279 -3.78 -3.41 -6.48
N LEU A 280 -4.07 -4.59 -5.92
CA LEU A 280 -4.92 -4.75 -4.73
C LEU A 280 -4.02 -4.85 -3.49
N ALA A 281 -3.86 -3.72 -2.79
CA ALA A 281 -2.73 -3.48 -1.88
C ALA A 281 -2.73 -4.34 -0.62
N ASP A 282 -3.90 -4.74 -0.14
CA ASP A 282 -4.09 -5.53 1.07
C ASP A 282 -5.45 -6.26 1.11
N GLY A 283 -5.58 -7.18 2.06
CA GLY A 283 -6.85 -7.86 2.34
C GLY A 283 -7.82 -7.03 3.17
N GLY A 284 -9.13 -7.30 3.04
CA GLY A 284 -10.20 -6.58 3.74
C GLY A 284 -10.25 -6.79 5.26
N TRP A 285 -9.50 -7.75 5.80
CA TRP A 285 -9.60 -8.19 7.20
C TRP A 285 -9.36 -7.08 8.24
N LYS A 286 -8.40 -6.18 7.97
CA LYS A 286 -8.00 -5.08 8.87
C LYS A 286 -9.06 -3.99 8.99
N TYR A 287 -10.08 -4.07 8.17
CA TYR A 287 -11.11 -3.07 8.08
C TYR A 287 -12.46 -3.61 8.58
N LEU A 288 -12.56 -4.86 9.03
CA LEU A 288 -13.82 -5.45 9.52
C LEU A 288 -14.40 -4.73 10.75
N SER A 289 -13.55 -4.11 11.57
CA SER A 289 -14.01 -3.27 12.69
C SER A 289 -14.53 -1.91 12.23
N THR A 290 -14.33 -1.55 10.96
CA THR A 290 -14.98 -0.40 10.33
C THR A 290 -16.39 -0.78 9.86
N GLU A 291 -17.28 0.20 9.73
CA GLU A 291 -18.62 -0.04 9.19
C GLU A 291 -18.65 -0.14 7.66
N ALA A 292 -17.50 -0.23 6.98
CA ALA A 292 -17.44 -0.29 5.52
C ALA A 292 -18.19 -1.50 4.91
N TRP A 293 -18.33 -2.61 5.65
CA TRP A 293 -19.13 -3.78 5.24
C TRP A 293 -20.52 -3.81 5.87
N SER A 294 -20.99 -2.72 6.45
CA SER A 294 -22.36 -2.60 6.96
C SER A 294 -23.38 -2.90 5.84
N ALA A 295 -24.46 -3.60 6.21
CA ALA A 295 -25.58 -3.86 5.30
C ALA A 295 -26.25 -2.56 4.81
N ASP A 296 -26.22 -1.51 5.63
CA ASP A 296 -26.66 -0.17 5.27
C ASP A 296 -25.53 0.57 4.54
N LEU A 297 -25.70 0.77 3.22
CA LEU A 297 -24.71 1.41 2.36
C LEU A 297 -24.58 2.91 2.65
N GLU A 298 -25.68 3.62 2.96
CA GLU A 298 -25.61 5.06 3.30
C GLU A 298 -24.81 5.27 4.58
N ARG A 299 -25.06 4.41 5.58
CA ARG A 299 -24.25 4.38 6.79
C ARG A 299 -22.79 4.04 6.50
N ALA A 300 -22.52 3.02 5.69
CA ALA A 300 -21.16 2.63 5.35
C ALA A 300 -20.40 3.77 4.63
N GLU A 301 -21.04 4.44 3.67
CA GLU A 301 -20.48 5.59 2.95
C GLU A 301 -20.15 6.74 3.89
N LYS A 302 -21.10 7.11 4.76
CA LYS A 302 -20.89 8.16 5.77
C LYS A 302 -19.73 7.81 6.70
N THR A 303 -19.71 6.58 7.22
CA THR A 303 -18.72 6.15 8.20
C THR A 303 -17.30 6.08 7.60
N VAL A 304 -17.15 5.67 6.33
CA VAL A 304 -15.85 5.68 5.64
C VAL A 304 -15.38 7.12 5.33
N ALA A 305 -16.29 8.02 4.96
CA ALA A 305 -15.94 9.42 4.66
C ALA A 305 -15.55 10.23 5.91
N GLU A 306 -16.12 9.91 7.08
CA GLU A 306 -15.94 10.72 8.30
C GLU A 306 -14.89 10.16 9.28
N THR A 307 -14.49 8.90 9.12
CA THR A 307 -13.65 8.23 10.12
C THR A 307 -12.26 7.92 9.60
N LEU A 308 -11.26 8.48 10.28
CA LEU A 308 -9.87 8.10 10.10
C LEU A 308 -9.58 6.85 10.92
N TRP A 309 -9.46 5.72 10.23
CA TRP A 309 -9.18 4.41 10.83
C TRP A 309 -7.67 4.18 10.93
N TRP A 310 -6.92 5.03 11.65
CA TRP A 310 -5.49 4.82 11.88
C TRP A 310 -5.23 3.72 12.91
#